data_AF-A0AAN8TGE4-F1
#
_entry.id   AF-A0AAN8TGE4-F1
#
_cell.length_a   1.000
_cell.length_b   1.000
_cell.length_c   1.000
_cell.angle_alpha   90.00
_cell.angle_beta   90.00
_cell.angle_gamma   90.00
#
_symmetry.space_group_name_H-M   'P 1'
#
loop_
_entity.id
_entity.type
_entity.pdbx_description
1 polymer ?
#
loop_
_entity_poly.entity_id
_entity_poly.type
_entity_poly.pdbx_seq_one_letter_code
_entity_poly.pdbx_strand_id
1 'polypeptide(L)' 'MGRWSNESFTMLLKMLKEELLPDEADLPNTYYGAKKVIRNLGLSYERIDACRNDCMLYWKEDKLLILVKFVANPD' A
#
# COMPACT_ATOMS: atom_id res chain seq x y z
N MET A 1 2.21 1.07 -1.41
CA MET A 1 0.95 1.43 -2.08
C MET A 1 1.13 1.29 -3.58
N GLY A 2 0.55 0.28 -4.22
CA GLY A 2 0.46 0.17 -5.69
C GLY A 2 1.77 0.33 -6.47
N ARG A 3 1.64 0.79 -7.73
CA ARG A 3 2.72 1.04 -8.70
C ARG A 3 3.16 2.49 -8.82
N TRP A 4 2.85 3.31 -7.82
CA TRP A 4 3.27 4.71 -7.84
C TRP A 4 4.69 4.87 -7.34
N SER A 5 5.41 5.82 -7.92
CA SER A 5 6.67 6.26 -7.34
C SER A 5 6.40 6.99 -6.03
N ASN A 6 7.41 7.02 -5.15
CA ASN A 6 7.31 7.74 -3.90
C ASN A 6 7.06 9.23 -4.15
N GLU A 7 7.66 9.76 -5.21
CA GLU A 7 7.57 11.15 -5.63
C GLU A 7 6.17 11.49 -6.11
N SER A 8 5.58 10.68 -7.00
CA SER A 8 4.23 10.95 -7.54
C SER A 8 3.16 10.84 -6.45
N PHE A 9 3.27 9.85 -5.57
CA PHE A 9 2.36 9.71 -4.42
C PHE A 9 2.50 10.88 -3.44
N THR A 10 3.73 11.33 -3.19
CA THR A 10 3.99 12.49 -2.35
C THR A 10 3.41 13.78 -2.95
N MET A 11 3.50 13.96 -4.27
CA MET A 11 2.90 15.10 -4.96
C MET A 11 1.37 15.09 -4.85
N LEU A 12 0.74 13.93 -5.02
CA LEU A 12 -0.70 13.81 -4.80
C LEU A 12 -1.09 14.19 -3.37
N LEU A 13 -0.39 13.65 -2.36
CA LEU A 13 -0.71 13.95 -0.96
C LEU A 13 -0.69 15.45 -0.67
N LYS A 14 0.25 16.19 -1.27
CA LYS A 14 0.31 17.65 -1.15
C LYS A 14 -0.88 18.32 -1.82
N MET A 15 -1.19 17.97 -3.07
CA MET A 15 -2.37 18.49 -3.76
C MET A 15 -3.66 18.23 -2.98
N LEU A 16 -3.88 17.00 -2.49
CA LEU A 16 -5.08 16.67 -1.70
C LEU A 16 -5.16 17.53 -0.44
N LYS A 17 -4.03 17.74 0.24
CA LYS A 17 -3.98 18.54 1.47
C LYS A 17 -4.24 20.02 1.22
N GLU A 18 -3.71 20.56 0.13
CA GLU A 18 -3.77 21.99 -0.18
C GLU A 18 -5.07 22.39 -0.89
N GLU A 19 -5.63 21.52 -1.73
CA GLU A 19 -6.76 21.88 -2.60
C GLU A 19 -8.11 21.32 -2.15
N LEU A 20 -8.13 20.21 -1.40
CA LEU A 20 -9.37 19.46 -1.13
C LEU A 20 -9.71 19.32 0.35
N LEU A 21 -8.72 19.42 1.25
CA LEU A 21 -8.92 19.20 2.68
C LEU A 21 -8.82 20.52 3.46
N PRO A 22 -9.46 20.62 4.63
CA PRO A 22 -9.25 21.73 5.56
C PRO A 22 -7.79 21.79 6.02
N ASP A 23 -7.31 22.99 6.35
CA ASP A 23 -5.92 23.22 6.79
C ASP A 23 -5.53 22.37 8.01
N GLU A 24 -6.49 22.04 8.89
CA GLU A 24 -6.23 21.22 10.08
C GLU A 24 -6.22 19.71 9.82
N ALA A 25 -6.42 19.27 8.57
CA ALA A 25 -6.42 17.85 8.24
C ALA A 25 -5.03 17.21 8.49
N ASP A 26 -5.02 16.17 9.34
CA ASP A 26 -3.81 15.39 9.66
C ASP A 26 -3.48 14.38 8.56
N LEU A 27 -3.30 14.90 7.34
CA LEU A 27 -2.82 14.13 6.20
C LEU A 27 -1.27 14.17 6.17
N PRO A 28 -0.60 13.01 6.07
CA PRO A 28 0.84 12.94 5.84
C PRO A 28 1.21 13.59 4.51
N ASN A 29 2.33 14.29 4.47
CA ASN A 29 2.84 14.99 3.29
C ASN A 29 3.90 14.19 2.52
N THR A 30 4.11 12.93 2.86
CA THR A 30 5.09 12.03 2.21
C THR A 30 4.54 10.61 2.12
N TYR A 31 5.01 9.88 1.11
CA TYR A 31 4.74 8.46 0.98
C TYR A 31 5.09 7.65 2.25
N TYR A 32 6.27 7.88 2.83
CA TYR A 32 6.70 7.15 4.01
C TYR A 32 5.88 7.48 5.26
N GLY A 33 5.49 8.75 5.43
CA GLY A 33 4.56 9.17 6.47
C GLY A 33 3.22 8.46 6.34
N ALA A 34 2.63 8.46 5.14
CA ALA A 34 1.39 7.75 4.85
C ALA A 34 1.52 6.24 5.09
N LYS A 35 2.61 5.63 4.64
CA LYS A 35 2.90 4.20 4.87
C LYS A 35 3.00 3.88 6.36
N LYS A 36 3.61 4.76 7.16
CA LYS A 36 3.72 4.59 8.62
C LYS A 36 2.36 4.65 9.29
N VAL A 37 1.49 5.60 8.91
CA VAL A 37 0.12 5.70 9.42
C VAL A 37 -0.67 4.44 9.11
N ILE A 38 -0.68 3.99 7.85
CA ILE A 38 -1.36 2.74 7.45
C ILE A 38 -0.87 1.55 8.27
N ARG A 39 0.45 1.43 8.48
CA ARG A 39 1.03 0.36 9.31
C ARG A 39 0.58 0.46 10.77
N ASN A 40 0.60 1.66 11.35
CA ASN A 40 0.18 1.87 12.73
C ASN A 40 -1.31 1.56 12.95
N LEU A 41 -2.14 1.73 11.90
CA LEU A 41 -3.56 1.36 11.89
C LEU A 41 -3.79 -0.15 11.68
N GLY A 42 -2.74 -0.96 11.51
CA GLY A 42 -2.88 -2.39 11.22
C GLY A 42 -3.33 -2.70 9.80
N LEU A 43 -3.42 -1.69 8.92
CA LEU A 43 -3.81 -1.80 7.52
C LEU A 43 -2.62 -2.11 6.59
N SER A 44 -1.49 -2.57 7.17
CA SER A 44 -0.34 -3.01 6.38
C SER A 44 -0.67 -4.29 5.63
N TYR A 45 -0.20 -4.39 4.38
CA TYR A 45 -0.30 -5.59 3.57
C TYR A 45 1.08 -6.20 3.34
N GLU A 46 1.14 -7.52 3.29
CA GLU A 46 2.29 -8.26 2.78
C GLU A 46 2.18 -8.31 1.26
N ARG A 47 3.27 -7.95 0.57
CA ARG A 47 3.31 -8.03 -0.88
C ARG A 47 3.74 -9.45 -1.25
N ILE A 48 2.86 -10.17 -1.93
CA ILE A 48 3.14 -11.51 -2.44
C ILE A 48 3.39 -11.35 -3.92
N ASP A 49 4.59 -11.71 -4.36
CA ASP A 49 4.90 -11.69 -5.77
C ASP A 49 4.07 -12.78 -6.47
N ALA A 50 3.20 -12.35 -7.36
CA ALA A 50 2.45 -13.24 -8.24
C ALA A 50 3.29 -13.55 -9.48
N CYS A 51 3.15 -14.77 -10.01
CA CYS A 51 3.71 -15.08 -11.32
C CYS A 51 2.88 -14.40 -12.42
N ARG A 52 3.38 -14.40 -13.67
CA ARG A 52 2.75 -13.79 -14.85
C ARG A 52 1.29 -14.20 -15.12
N ASN A 53 0.81 -15.30 -14.54
CA ASN A 53 -0.57 -15.78 -14.66
C ASN A 53 -1.36 -15.63 -13.36
N ASP A 54 -1.01 -14.65 -12.52
CA ASP A 54 -1.59 -14.43 -11.19
C ASP A 54 -1.52 -15.65 -10.26
N CYS A 55 -0.62 -16.60 -10.53
CA CYS A 55 -0.45 -17.74 -9.63
C CYS A 55 0.32 -17.28 -8.40
N MET A 56 -0.27 -17.51 -7.23
CA MET A 56 0.43 -17.38 -5.96
C MET A 56 1.55 -18.42 -5.88
N LEU A 57 2.78 -17.98 -5.57
CA LEU A 57 3.87 -18.87 -5.22
C LEU A 57 3.62 -19.41 -3.80
N TYR A 58 3.32 -20.71 -3.68
CA TYR A 58 3.15 -21.36 -2.38
C TYR A 58 4.49 -21.85 -1.85
N TRP A 59 4.92 -21.34 -0.69
CA TRP A 59 5.96 -22.01 0.10
C TRP A 59 5.33 -23.15 0.91
N LYS A 60 6.07 -24.25 1.09
CA LYS A 60 5.55 -25.54 1.62
C LYS A 60 4.88 -25.43 3.01
N GLU A 61 5.17 -24.36 3.74
CA GLU A 61 4.69 -24.04 5.09
C GLU A 61 3.38 -23.21 5.12
N ASP A 62 2.99 -22.59 4.00
CA ASP A 62 1.88 -21.61 3.92
C ASP A 62 0.47 -22.23 3.76
N LYS A 63 0.34 -23.57 3.86
CA LYS A 63 -0.92 -24.29 3.59
C LYS A 63 -2.12 -23.86 4.46
N LEU A 64 -1.89 -23.18 5.58
CA LEU A 64 -2.94 -22.74 6.52
C LEU A 64 -3.31 -21.25 6.40
N LEU A 65 -2.54 -20.44 5.67
CA LEU A 65 -2.70 -18.98 5.63
C LEU A 65 -3.44 -18.46 4.38
N ILE A 66 -4.05 -19.40 3.62
CA ILE A 66 -4.64 -19.20 2.28
C ILE A 66 -5.74 -18.13 2.26
N LEU A 67 -6.43 -17.86 3.38
CA LEU A 67 -7.56 -16.92 3.42
C LEU A 67 -7.17 -15.45 3.59
N VAL A 68 -5.92 -15.13 3.94
CA VAL A 68 -5.56 -13.77 4.42
C VAL A 68 -4.65 -12.99 3.45
N LYS A 69 -4.21 -13.64 2.38
CA LYS A 69 -3.13 -13.15 1.52
C LYS A 69 -3.72 -12.55 0.24
N PHE A 70 -4.11 -11.27 0.32
CA PHE A 70 -4.55 -10.50 -0.85
C PHE A 70 -3.41 -10.42 -1.88
N VAL A 71 -3.61 -11.05 -3.04
CA VAL A 71 -2.67 -10.94 -4.17
C VAL A 71 -2.72 -9.50 -4.69
N ALA A 72 -1.62 -8.77 -4.50
CA ALA A 72 -1.45 -7.46 -5.13
C ALA A 72 -0.65 -7.65 -6.43
N ASN A 73 -1.35 -7.80 -7.56
CA ASN A 73 -0.73 -7.90 -8.88
C ASN A 73 0.06 -6.62 -9.20
N PRO A 74 1.34 -6.71 -9.63
CA PRO A 74 2.07 -5.60 -10.18
C PRO A 74 1.94 -5.59 -11.72
N ASP A 75 0.95 -4.89 -12.29
CA ASP A 75 0.85 -4.64 -13.75
C ASP A 75 1.78 -3.57 -14.32
#